data_AF-A0A1I5AA83-F1
#
_entry.id   AF-A0A1I5AA83-F1
#
_cell.length_a   1.000
_cell.length_b   1.000
_cell.length_c   1.000
_cell.angle_alpha   90.00
_cell.angle_beta   90.00
_cell.angle_gamma   90.00
#
_symmetry.space_group_name_H-M   'P 1'
#
loop_
_entity.id
_entity.type
_entity.pdbx_description
1 polymer ?
#
loop_
_entity_poly.entity_id
_entity_poly.type
_entity_poly.pdbx_seq_one_letter_code
_entity_poly.pdbx_strand_id
1 'polypeptide(L)'
;MTNPRTEMPPTKSAYGDLVRMAYFVLPGRGKRVYRLAIARRIVDSTARGPRDRSPSGHARRRTRVLRRAMRPSRRFQIGLGPWLRALPTRLPDPALTAALSKLEPHVRVAYVLRYVEGLPRYAVHDQLVELRVREPWPVIRAAEAATVPAPRRGEEFEPSLLRPVRNRSLLPVATAAVLTVALAGALVMTERPVPRETPGAPRLVTAAPDAWTRGARTLDVWPARGDLTGDAAFTRRAAAAWAAAPADRRPAGGTAQLLFAGHLGGASLAVLRSGVRLARYTAGRVDVVTAGTGASAPIALGGGHYLLAPWDTVPESLTGRRLAVSGGVTGPVRPDTGCGRGPLFHLGSRTFGDLGGPRAAVLTYHSPAHRPGGPDRPARLGPAARDLWDRVACATPRQERPVSEAMAFEFWSGRLPHGGKSASWACTRLTYADEGTAAAATLLAAEDRATGPCDAGRPVSGTWWRAPSGRSYYVAAAGRGLVPHADGVRRSTTRKRLLVAKGTPGTRVTLTAR
;
A
#
# COMPACT_ATOMS: atom_id res chain seq x y z
N MET A 1 -6.39 -27.01 -33.76
CA MET A 1 -7.61 -26.20 -33.93
C MET A 1 -8.30 -26.03 -32.60
N THR A 2 -8.13 -24.88 -31.94
CA THR A 2 -9.01 -24.45 -30.84
C THR A 2 -8.85 -22.93 -30.70
N ASN A 3 -9.85 -22.21 -31.17
CA ASN A 3 -9.89 -20.74 -31.20
C ASN A 3 -10.06 -20.18 -29.77
N PRO A 4 -9.19 -19.27 -29.29
CA PRO A 4 -9.46 -18.54 -28.06
C PRO A 4 -10.54 -17.48 -28.32
N ARG A 5 -11.68 -17.61 -27.64
CA ARG A 5 -12.77 -16.63 -27.63
C ARG A 5 -12.26 -15.29 -27.11
N THR A 6 -12.21 -14.31 -27.99
CA THR A 6 -12.02 -12.89 -27.69
C THR A 6 -13.09 -12.41 -26.73
N GLU A 7 -12.71 -12.09 -25.50
CA GLU A 7 -13.60 -11.56 -24.46
C GLU A 7 -13.86 -10.06 -24.74
N MET A 8 -14.94 -9.76 -25.47
CA MET A 8 -15.32 -8.37 -25.77
C MET A 8 -15.85 -7.66 -24.51
N PRO A 9 -15.41 -6.42 -24.22
CA PRO A 9 -16.07 -5.57 -23.23
C PRO A 9 -17.53 -5.31 -23.66
N PRO A 10 -18.48 -5.07 -22.72
CA PRO A 10 -19.84 -4.72 -23.09
C PRO A 10 -19.80 -3.49 -24.00
N THR A 11 -20.32 -3.65 -25.22
CA THR A 11 -20.35 -2.59 -26.23
C THR A 11 -21.08 -1.38 -25.66
N LYS A 12 -20.55 -0.17 -25.90
CA LYS A 12 -21.16 1.10 -25.46
C LYS A 12 -22.64 1.22 -25.86
N SER A 13 -23.08 0.48 -26.90
CA SER A 13 -24.48 0.35 -27.31
C SER A 13 -25.40 -0.19 -26.21
N ALA A 14 -24.97 -1.23 -25.47
CA ALA A 14 -25.85 -1.97 -24.55
C ALA A 14 -26.37 -1.15 -23.34
N TYR A 15 -25.65 -0.10 -22.92
CA TYR A 15 -26.15 0.81 -21.88
C TYR A 15 -27.13 1.85 -22.46
N GLY A 16 -26.81 2.40 -23.63
CA GLY A 16 -27.67 3.35 -24.34
C GLY A 16 -29.04 2.75 -24.65
N ASP A 17 -29.06 1.50 -25.12
CA ASP A 17 -30.28 0.75 -25.44
C ASP A 17 -31.18 0.58 -24.20
N LEU A 18 -30.59 0.22 -23.05
CA LEU A 18 -31.35 0.07 -21.80
C LEU A 18 -31.90 1.41 -21.29
N VAL A 19 -31.17 2.52 -21.45
CA VAL A 19 -31.63 3.86 -21.08
C VAL A 19 -32.75 4.32 -22.00
N ARG A 20 -32.64 4.07 -23.31
CA ARG A 20 -33.67 4.38 -24.31
C ARG A 20 -34.96 3.62 -24.03
N MET A 21 -34.86 2.32 -23.83
CA MET A 21 -35.99 1.47 -23.48
C MET A 21 -36.66 1.95 -22.18
N ALA A 22 -35.88 2.25 -21.13
CA ALA A 22 -36.43 2.80 -19.88
C ALA A 22 -37.12 4.16 -20.09
N TYR A 23 -36.54 5.04 -20.91
CA TYR A 23 -37.10 6.35 -21.22
C TYR A 23 -38.49 6.24 -21.86
N PHE A 24 -38.68 5.37 -22.85
CA PHE A 24 -39.98 5.22 -23.51
C PHE A 24 -41.03 4.51 -22.65
N VAL A 25 -40.62 3.58 -21.78
CA VAL A 25 -41.55 2.85 -20.88
C VAL A 25 -42.06 3.72 -19.72
N LEU A 26 -41.27 4.69 -19.24
CA LEU A 26 -41.66 5.55 -18.12
C LEU A 26 -43.03 6.24 -18.34
N PRO A 27 -43.85 6.41 -17.29
CA PRO A 27 -45.10 7.17 -17.39
C PRO A 27 -44.83 8.64 -17.74
N GLY A 28 -45.70 9.23 -18.56
CA GLY A 28 -45.53 10.57 -19.14
C GLY A 28 -45.82 11.73 -18.19
N ARG A 29 -45.30 11.71 -16.97
CA ARG A 29 -45.46 12.81 -16.00
C ARG A 29 -44.13 13.53 -15.79
N GLY A 30 -44.04 14.78 -16.23
CA GLY A 30 -42.91 15.69 -15.96
C GLY A 30 -42.08 16.09 -17.18
N LYS A 31 -41.14 17.01 -16.96
CA LYS A 31 -40.24 17.56 -17.99
C LYS A 31 -39.37 16.44 -18.61
N ARG A 32 -39.17 16.46 -19.93
CA ARG A 32 -38.40 15.44 -20.70
C ARG A 32 -37.02 15.13 -20.11
N VAL A 33 -36.35 16.16 -19.64
CA VAL A 33 -35.05 16.08 -18.96
C VAL A 33 -35.08 15.22 -17.69
N TYR A 34 -36.13 15.34 -16.88
CA TYR A 34 -36.30 14.55 -15.66
C TYR A 34 -36.60 13.08 -16.00
N ARG A 35 -37.35 12.83 -17.06
CA ARG A 35 -37.63 11.48 -17.55
C ARG A 35 -36.34 10.75 -17.95
N LEU A 36 -35.42 11.42 -18.63
CA LEU A 36 -34.11 10.85 -18.96
C LEU A 36 -33.26 10.60 -17.71
N ALA A 37 -33.25 11.53 -16.76
CA ALA A 37 -32.52 11.36 -15.50
C ALA A 37 -33.03 10.15 -14.70
N ILE A 38 -34.35 9.95 -14.64
CA ILE A 38 -34.99 8.79 -14.01
C ILE A 38 -34.63 7.50 -14.76
N ALA A 39 -34.67 7.51 -16.10
CA ALA A 39 -34.31 6.36 -16.92
C ALA A 39 -32.87 5.88 -16.64
N ARG A 40 -31.91 6.82 -16.63
CA ARG A 40 -30.51 6.51 -16.28
C ARG A 40 -30.38 5.96 -14.87
N ARG A 41 -31.05 6.57 -13.89
CA ARG A 41 -31.02 6.13 -12.50
C ARG A 41 -31.59 4.71 -12.33
N ILE A 42 -32.63 4.38 -13.08
CA ILE A 42 -33.18 3.01 -13.13
C ILE A 42 -32.13 2.05 -13.68
N VAL A 43 -31.51 2.34 -14.82
CA VAL A 43 -30.52 1.45 -15.46
C VAL A 43 -29.29 1.25 -14.57
N ASP A 44 -28.80 2.30 -13.92
CA ASP A 44 -27.65 2.21 -13.01
C ASP A 44 -28.00 1.45 -11.72
N SER A 45 -29.21 1.62 -11.17
CA SER A 45 -29.68 0.83 -10.02
C SER A 45 -29.88 -0.66 -10.31
N THR A 46 -29.85 -1.06 -11.58
CA THR A 46 -30.04 -2.46 -12.02
C THR A 46 -28.73 -3.18 -12.32
N ALA A 47 -27.60 -2.47 -12.35
CA ALA A 47 -26.28 -3.01 -12.59
C ALA A 47 -25.77 -3.81 -11.37
N ARG A 48 -25.37 -5.07 -11.58
CA ARG A 48 -24.83 -5.97 -10.55
C ARG A 48 -23.39 -6.43 -10.86
N GLY A 49 -22.64 -5.64 -11.62
CA GLY A 49 -21.22 -5.88 -11.91
C GLY A 49 -20.98 -6.90 -13.04
N PRO A 50 -19.90 -7.72 -12.97
CA PRO A 50 -19.45 -8.57 -14.09
C PRO A 50 -20.48 -9.57 -14.62
N ARG A 51 -21.44 -10.01 -13.78
CA ARG A 51 -22.49 -10.99 -14.12
C ARG A 51 -23.50 -10.49 -15.16
N ASP A 52 -23.59 -9.18 -15.39
CA ASP A 52 -24.50 -8.59 -16.38
C ASP A 52 -23.84 -8.44 -17.78
N ARG A 53 -22.60 -8.93 -17.97
CA ARG A 53 -21.86 -8.84 -19.25
C ARG A 53 -22.14 -9.99 -20.22
N SER A 54 -22.66 -11.12 -19.74
CA SER A 54 -23.06 -12.22 -20.62
C SER A 54 -24.41 -11.93 -21.30
N PRO A 55 -24.73 -12.56 -22.45
CA PRO A 55 -26.04 -12.40 -23.10
C PRO A 55 -27.23 -12.69 -22.16
N SER A 56 -27.12 -13.75 -21.34
CA SER A 56 -28.14 -14.10 -20.35
C SER A 56 -28.17 -13.12 -19.15
N GLY A 57 -27.04 -12.52 -18.81
CA GLY A 57 -26.96 -11.42 -17.84
C GLY A 57 -27.65 -10.16 -18.34
N HIS A 58 -27.46 -9.82 -19.62
CA HIS A 58 -28.10 -8.69 -20.27
C HIS A 58 -29.62 -8.86 -20.35
N ALA A 59 -30.12 -10.04 -20.74
CA ALA A 59 -31.55 -10.36 -20.73
C ALA A 59 -32.17 -10.17 -19.33
N ARG A 60 -31.53 -10.73 -18.29
CA ARG A 60 -31.98 -10.53 -16.90
C ARG A 60 -31.94 -9.07 -16.46
N ARG A 61 -30.97 -8.28 -16.94
CA ARG A 61 -30.90 -6.84 -16.65
C ARG A 61 -32.02 -6.09 -17.34
N ARG A 62 -32.33 -6.40 -18.60
CA ARG A 62 -33.47 -5.85 -19.37
C ARG A 62 -34.78 -6.03 -18.62
N THR A 63 -35.05 -7.24 -18.12
CA THR A 63 -36.26 -7.55 -17.33
C THR A 63 -36.35 -6.70 -16.05
N ARG A 64 -35.23 -6.50 -15.34
CA ARG A 64 -35.19 -5.64 -14.14
C ARG A 64 -35.43 -4.17 -14.47
N VAL A 65 -34.89 -3.68 -15.60
CA VAL A 65 -35.10 -2.30 -16.07
C VAL A 65 -36.56 -2.08 -16.42
N LEU A 66 -37.17 -2.95 -17.23
CA LEU A 66 -38.58 -2.87 -17.61
C LEU A 66 -39.51 -2.87 -16.38
N ARG A 67 -39.27 -3.77 -15.42
CA ARG A 67 -40.05 -3.84 -14.19
C ARG A 67 -40.02 -2.53 -13.39
N ARG A 68 -38.85 -1.90 -13.28
CA ARG A 68 -38.69 -0.62 -12.57
C ARG A 68 -39.19 0.58 -13.37
N ALA A 69 -39.10 0.54 -14.71
CA ALA A 69 -39.58 1.60 -15.58
C ALA A 69 -41.10 1.67 -15.67
N MET A 70 -41.79 0.52 -15.63
CA MET A 70 -43.26 0.47 -15.59
C MET A 70 -43.85 1.11 -14.33
N ARG A 71 -43.17 0.94 -13.18
CA ARG A 71 -43.61 1.44 -11.88
C ARG A 71 -42.44 2.14 -11.16
N PRO A 72 -42.03 3.34 -11.60
CA PRO A 72 -40.91 4.03 -10.98
C PRO A 72 -41.28 4.44 -9.55
N SER A 73 -40.44 4.06 -8.58
CA SER A 73 -40.58 4.52 -7.20
C SER A 73 -40.46 6.05 -7.13
N ARG A 74 -41.28 6.71 -6.29
CA ARG A 74 -41.17 8.15 -5.98
C ARG A 74 -39.75 8.52 -5.51
N ARG A 75 -39.02 7.59 -4.89
CA ARG A 75 -37.61 7.78 -4.46
C ARG A 75 -36.66 8.07 -5.62
N PHE A 76 -36.97 7.64 -6.85
CA PHE A 76 -36.14 7.96 -8.01
C PHE A 76 -36.25 9.43 -8.44
N GLN A 77 -37.30 10.15 -8.02
CA GLN A 77 -37.52 11.56 -8.35
C GLN A 77 -36.75 12.51 -7.41
N ILE A 78 -36.30 12.03 -6.24
CA ILE A 78 -35.61 12.83 -5.21
C ILE A 78 -34.11 12.90 -5.52
N GLY A 79 -33.52 14.11 -5.54
CA GLY A 79 -32.06 14.28 -5.64
C GLY A 79 -31.49 13.98 -7.03
N LEU A 80 -32.21 14.35 -8.09
CA LEU A 80 -31.78 14.14 -9.49
C LEU A 80 -30.63 15.06 -9.94
N GLY A 81 -30.15 15.98 -9.08
CA GLY A 81 -29.12 16.97 -9.40
C GLY A 81 -27.90 16.41 -10.16
N PRO A 82 -27.22 15.35 -9.68
CA PRO A 82 -26.08 14.75 -10.38
C PRO A 82 -26.43 14.16 -11.76
N TRP A 83 -27.67 13.73 -11.95
CA TRP A 83 -28.16 13.07 -13.17
C TRP A 83 -28.64 14.06 -14.24
N LEU A 84 -28.92 15.30 -13.83
CA LEU A 84 -29.26 16.42 -14.71
C LEU A 84 -28.04 17.11 -15.32
N ARG A 85 -26.82 16.85 -14.82
CA ARG A 85 -25.57 17.53 -15.28
C ARG A 85 -24.93 16.92 -16.53
N ALA A 86 -25.47 15.83 -17.05
CA ALA A 86 -24.87 15.08 -18.18
C ALA A 86 -25.88 14.85 -19.31
N LEU A 87 -26.74 15.82 -19.63
CA LEU A 87 -27.85 15.61 -20.56
C LEU A 87 -27.40 15.78 -22.02
N PRO A 88 -27.88 14.93 -22.94
CA PRO A 88 -27.62 15.09 -24.37
C PRO A 88 -28.36 16.33 -24.89
N THR A 89 -27.81 16.94 -25.94
CA THR A 89 -28.36 18.14 -26.59
C THR A 89 -29.65 17.89 -27.38
N ARG A 90 -29.94 16.64 -27.76
CA ARG A 90 -31.19 16.23 -28.41
C ARG A 90 -31.90 15.14 -27.60
N LEU A 91 -33.21 15.30 -27.42
CA LEU A 91 -34.09 14.33 -26.75
C LEU A 91 -35.10 13.77 -27.78
N PRO A 92 -35.56 12.51 -27.62
CA PRO A 92 -36.55 11.91 -28.53
C PRO A 92 -37.85 12.71 -28.65
N ASP A 93 -38.57 12.51 -29.77
CA ASP A 93 -39.76 13.27 -30.13
C ASP A 93 -40.80 13.31 -28.98
N PRO A 94 -41.20 14.51 -28.52
CA PRO A 94 -42.23 14.64 -27.49
C PRO A 94 -43.57 13.99 -27.89
N ALA A 95 -43.93 13.97 -29.17
CA ALA A 95 -45.19 13.40 -29.64
C ALA A 95 -45.27 11.88 -29.38
N LEU A 96 -44.17 11.15 -29.65
CA LEU A 96 -44.08 9.72 -29.38
C LEU A 96 -44.19 9.43 -27.88
N THR A 97 -43.45 10.17 -27.05
CA THR A 97 -43.48 9.96 -25.59
C THR A 97 -44.83 10.32 -24.95
N ALA A 98 -45.57 11.25 -25.53
CA ALA A 98 -46.92 11.62 -25.12
C ALA A 98 -47.95 10.55 -25.52
N ALA A 99 -47.90 10.05 -26.76
CA ALA A 99 -48.76 8.97 -27.23
C ALA A 99 -48.58 7.68 -26.40
N LEU A 100 -47.33 7.28 -26.17
CA LEU A 100 -47.01 6.12 -25.33
C LEU A 100 -47.54 6.25 -23.90
N SER A 101 -47.58 7.46 -23.35
CA SER A 101 -48.02 7.68 -21.97
C SER A 101 -49.51 7.40 -21.74
N LYS A 102 -50.32 7.42 -22.81
CA LYS A 102 -51.75 7.10 -22.77
C LYS A 102 -52.02 5.58 -22.73
N LEU A 103 -51.05 4.77 -23.13
CA LEU A 103 -51.17 3.31 -23.12
C LEU A 103 -51.03 2.76 -21.70
N GLU A 104 -51.68 1.62 -21.43
CA GLU A 104 -51.45 0.85 -20.22
C GLU A 104 -49.99 0.41 -20.09
N PRO A 105 -49.45 0.22 -18.87
CA PRO A 105 -48.02 -0.05 -18.66
C PRO A 105 -47.47 -1.26 -19.43
N HIS A 106 -48.22 -2.38 -19.47
CA HIS A 106 -47.78 -3.59 -20.16
C HIS A 106 -47.89 -3.45 -21.70
N VAL A 107 -48.95 -2.78 -22.18
CA VAL A 107 -49.14 -2.49 -23.61
C VAL A 107 -48.02 -1.58 -24.13
N ARG A 108 -47.65 -0.57 -23.33
CA ARG A 108 -46.50 0.31 -23.62
C ARG A 108 -45.19 -0.45 -23.70
N VAL A 109 -44.94 -1.39 -22.78
CA VAL A 109 -43.74 -2.25 -22.84
C VAL A 109 -43.73 -3.10 -24.10
N ALA A 110 -44.85 -3.74 -24.44
CA ALA A 110 -44.96 -4.53 -25.66
C ALA A 110 -44.71 -3.67 -26.92
N TYR A 111 -45.27 -2.46 -26.98
CA TYR A 111 -45.04 -1.52 -28.08
C TYR A 111 -43.55 -1.14 -28.20
N VAL A 112 -42.91 -0.75 -27.09
CA VAL A 112 -41.49 -0.37 -27.08
C VAL A 112 -40.61 -1.54 -27.52
N LEU A 113 -40.84 -2.74 -27.00
CA LEU A 113 -40.06 -3.91 -27.41
C LEU A 113 -40.24 -4.25 -28.89
N ARG A 114 -41.47 -4.14 -29.42
CA ARG A 114 -41.81 -4.51 -30.80
C ARG A 114 -41.36 -3.50 -31.84
N TYR A 115 -41.56 -2.21 -31.57
CA TYR A 115 -41.43 -1.14 -32.57
C TYR A 115 -40.24 -0.20 -32.32
N VAL A 116 -39.79 -0.04 -31.07
CA VAL A 116 -38.61 0.79 -30.74
C VAL A 116 -37.34 -0.07 -30.71
N GLU A 117 -37.40 -1.24 -30.05
CA GLU A 117 -36.28 -2.17 -29.97
C GLU A 117 -36.28 -3.21 -31.10
N GLY A 118 -37.34 -3.27 -31.91
CA GLY A 118 -37.42 -4.13 -33.10
C GLY A 118 -37.50 -5.64 -32.82
N LEU A 119 -37.91 -6.06 -31.62
CA LEU A 119 -37.97 -7.47 -31.27
C LEU A 119 -39.12 -8.19 -31.99
N PRO A 120 -38.93 -9.46 -32.39
CA PRO A 120 -39.99 -10.26 -32.99
C PRO A 120 -41.05 -10.66 -31.96
N ARG A 121 -42.27 -11.00 -32.42
CA ARG A 121 -43.44 -11.31 -31.58
C ARG A 121 -43.15 -12.34 -30.47
N TYR A 122 -42.42 -13.41 -30.80
CA TYR A 122 -42.06 -14.45 -29.83
C TYR A 122 -41.14 -13.92 -28.71
N ALA A 123 -40.16 -13.08 -29.05
CA ALA A 123 -39.25 -12.50 -28.05
C ALA A 123 -39.96 -11.47 -27.15
N VAL A 124 -40.96 -10.75 -27.69
CA VAL A 124 -41.84 -9.89 -26.89
C VAL A 124 -42.68 -10.73 -25.94
N HIS A 125 -43.26 -11.84 -26.42
CA HIS A 125 -44.03 -12.78 -25.61
C HIS A 125 -43.21 -13.29 -24.42
N ASP A 126 -42.02 -13.84 -24.67
CA ASP A 126 -41.14 -14.37 -23.62
C ASP A 126 -40.77 -13.31 -22.58
N GLN A 127 -40.51 -12.08 -23.04
CA GLN A 127 -40.19 -10.98 -22.15
C GLN A 127 -41.39 -10.57 -21.27
N LEU A 128 -42.62 -10.64 -21.78
CA LEU A 128 -43.84 -10.38 -21.01
C LEU A 128 -44.12 -11.51 -20.00
N VAL A 129 -43.83 -12.77 -20.36
CA VAL A 129 -43.90 -13.91 -19.43
C VAL A 129 -42.91 -13.71 -18.27
N GLU A 130 -41.67 -13.31 -18.54
CA GLU A 130 -40.69 -13.00 -17.48
C GLU A 130 -41.09 -11.82 -16.58
N LEU A 131 -41.90 -10.90 -17.12
CA LEU A 131 -42.51 -9.80 -16.36
C LEU A 131 -43.74 -10.23 -15.56
N ARG A 132 -44.13 -11.51 -15.65
CA ARG A 132 -45.31 -12.11 -15.00
C ARG A 132 -46.63 -11.52 -15.48
N VAL A 133 -46.71 -11.16 -16.76
CA VAL A 133 -47.98 -10.80 -17.41
C VAL A 133 -48.80 -12.07 -17.58
N ARG A 134 -50.01 -12.10 -17.02
CA ARG A 134 -50.88 -13.30 -17.03
C ARG A 134 -51.26 -13.72 -18.45
N GLU A 135 -51.56 -12.76 -19.31
CA GLU A 135 -51.97 -13.00 -20.70
C GLU A 135 -51.12 -12.13 -21.66
N PRO A 136 -49.98 -12.63 -22.15
CA PRO A 136 -49.10 -11.86 -23.02
C PRO A 136 -49.70 -11.50 -24.39
N TRP A 137 -50.47 -12.42 -25.00
CA TRP A 137 -51.00 -12.24 -26.35
C TRP A 137 -52.01 -11.08 -26.50
N PRO A 138 -53.01 -10.92 -25.61
CA PRO A 138 -53.87 -9.74 -25.63
C PRO A 138 -53.08 -8.43 -25.51
N VAL A 139 -52.03 -8.39 -24.68
CA VAL A 139 -51.18 -7.21 -24.51
C VAL A 139 -50.40 -6.89 -25.79
N ILE A 140 -49.87 -7.91 -26.48
CA ILE A 140 -49.21 -7.74 -27.79
C ILE A 140 -50.20 -7.22 -28.83
N ARG A 141 -51.40 -7.80 -28.94
CA ARG A 141 -52.43 -7.33 -29.87
C ARG A 141 -52.84 -5.89 -29.60
N ALA A 142 -53.03 -5.53 -28.33
CA ALA A 142 -53.35 -4.16 -27.94
C ALA A 142 -52.23 -3.17 -28.30
N ALA A 143 -50.96 -3.61 -28.24
CA ALA A 143 -49.82 -2.78 -28.65
C ALA A 143 -49.76 -2.62 -30.18
N GLU A 144 -50.11 -3.66 -30.94
CA GLU A 144 -50.13 -3.61 -32.41
C GLU A 144 -51.31 -2.79 -32.95
N ALA A 145 -52.43 -2.77 -32.24
CA ALA A 145 -53.60 -1.93 -32.56
C ALA A 145 -53.44 -0.47 -32.12
N ALA A 146 -52.41 -0.13 -31.33
CA ALA A 146 -52.23 1.22 -30.79
C ALA A 146 -51.82 2.21 -31.89
N THR A 147 -52.61 3.28 -32.08
CA THR A 147 -52.27 4.38 -32.98
C THR A 147 -51.26 5.32 -32.32
N VAL A 148 -49.97 5.02 -32.53
CA VAL A 148 -48.84 5.80 -32.01
C VAL A 148 -47.96 6.20 -33.20
N PRO A 149 -47.44 7.45 -33.25
CA PRO A 149 -46.53 7.86 -34.32
C PRO A 149 -45.37 6.87 -34.47
N ALA A 150 -45.04 6.49 -35.70
CA ALA A 150 -43.91 5.60 -35.96
C ALA A 150 -42.61 6.24 -35.43
N PRO A 151 -41.77 5.51 -34.68
CA PRO A 151 -40.48 6.03 -34.27
C PRO A 151 -39.63 6.32 -35.52
N ARG A 152 -39.13 7.55 -35.66
CA ARG A 152 -38.21 7.90 -36.76
C ARG A 152 -36.89 7.15 -36.57
N ARG A 153 -36.44 6.40 -37.58
CA ARG A 153 -35.08 5.80 -37.58
C ARG A 153 -34.06 6.94 -37.54
N GLY A 154 -33.33 7.08 -36.44
CA GLY A 154 -32.37 8.17 -36.21
C GLY A 154 -32.43 8.81 -34.81
N GLU A 155 -33.37 8.42 -33.95
CA GLU A 155 -33.39 8.84 -32.53
C GLU A 155 -32.39 8.05 -31.66
N GLU A 156 -31.14 7.95 -32.11
CA GLU A 156 -30.05 7.41 -31.31
C GLU A 156 -29.63 8.45 -30.26
N PHE A 157 -29.59 8.04 -28.99
CA PHE A 157 -28.85 8.83 -28.01
C PHE A 157 -27.37 8.74 -28.41
N GLU A 158 -26.78 9.86 -28.84
CA GLU A 158 -25.34 9.99 -29.11
C GLU A 158 -24.53 9.19 -28.05
N PRO A 159 -23.94 8.03 -28.40
CA PRO A 159 -23.39 7.07 -27.44
C PRO A 159 -22.24 7.63 -26.60
N SER A 160 -21.66 8.74 -27.06
CA SER A 160 -20.53 9.45 -26.48
C SER A 160 -20.83 10.12 -25.13
N LEU A 161 -22.11 10.32 -24.76
CA LEU A 161 -22.49 11.16 -23.60
C LEU A 161 -23.21 10.45 -22.44
N LEU A 162 -23.38 9.12 -22.49
CA LEU A 162 -24.11 8.37 -21.48
C LEU A 162 -23.17 7.60 -20.53
N ARG A 163 -22.43 8.30 -19.65
CA ARG A 163 -21.69 7.63 -18.56
C ARG A 163 -22.60 7.36 -17.35
N PRO A 164 -22.52 6.16 -16.73
CA PRO A 164 -23.21 5.85 -15.47
C PRO A 164 -22.88 6.89 -14.38
N VAL A 165 -23.91 7.39 -13.69
CA VAL A 165 -23.72 8.33 -12.58
C VAL A 165 -23.56 7.53 -11.29
N ARG A 166 -22.33 7.43 -10.79
CA ARG A 166 -22.02 6.78 -9.50
C ARG A 166 -22.59 7.62 -8.34
N ASN A 167 -23.79 7.27 -7.86
CA ASN A 167 -24.32 7.79 -6.60
C ASN A 167 -23.53 7.21 -5.41
N ARG A 168 -22.86 8.07 -4.64
CA ARG A 168 -22.34 7.74 -3.31
C ARG A 168 -23.52 7.67 -2.31
N SER A 169 -23.54 6.65 -1.45
CA SER A 169 -24.54 6.44 -0.39
C SER A 169 -24.54 7.62 0.61
N LEU A 170 -25.72 8.13 0.96
CA LEU A 170 -25.94 9.24 1.91
C LEU A 170 -26.30 8.77 3.33
N LEU A 171 -26.12 7.48 3.64
CA LEU A 171 -26.29 6.96 5.01
C LEU A 171 -25.41 7.64 6.09
N PRO A 172 -24.24 8.25 5.81
CA PRO A 172 -23.44 8.87 6.88
C PRO A 172 -23.92 10.27 7.31
N VAL A 173 -24.95 10.85 6.69
CA VAL A 173 -25.31 12.27 6.89
C VAL A 173 -26.28 12.51 8.05
N ALA A 174 -27.13 11.55 8.42
CA ALA A 174 -28.10 11.75 9.51
C ALA A 174 -27.45 11.75 10.91
N THR A 175 -26.35 11.01 11.08
CA THR A 175 -25.58 10.98 12.33
C THR A 175 -24.76 12.24 12.60
N ALA A 176 -24.50 13.07 11.58
CA ALA A 176 -23.67 14.28 11.71
C ALA A 176 -24.43 15.49 12.27
N ALA A 177 -25.75 15.57 12.09
CA ALA A 177 -26.54 16.76 12.45
C ALA A 177 -26.69 16.97 13.97
N VAL A 178 -26.77 15.87 14.75
CA VAL A 178 -26.86 15.94 16.22
C VAL A 178 -25.50 16.31 16.84
N LEU A 179 -24.39 15.90 16.20
CA LEU A 179 -23.04 16.25 16.64
C LEU A 179 -22.66 17.72 16.35
N THR A 180 -23.25 18.36 15.33
CA THR A 180 -22.93 19.74 14.96
C THR A 180 -23.41 20.82 15.94
N VAL A 181 -24.52 20.61 16.65
CA VAL A 181 -24.97 21.59 17.67
C VAL A 181 -24.07 21.56 18.90
N ALA A 182 -23.61 20.37 19.30
CA ALA A 182 -22.67 20.21 20.40
C ALA A 182 -21.25 20.70 20.07
N LEU A 183 -20.82 20.64 18.80
CA LEU A 183 -19.50 21.12 18.36
C LEU A 183 -19.45 22.63 18.03
N ALA A 184 -20.57 23.28 17.71
CA ALA A 184 -20.59 24.72 17.41
C ALA A 184 -20.22 25.60 18.64
N GLY A 185 -20.47 25.12 19.86
CA GLY A 185 -20.02 25.79 21.09
C GLY A 185 -18.51 25.68 21.36
N ALA A 186 -17.82 24.72 20.73
CA ALA A 186 -16.38 24.48 20.94
C ALA A 186 -15.49 25.03 19.81
N LEU A 187 -16.07 25.47 18.68
CA LEU A 187 -15.33 25.77 17.45
C LEU A 187 -14.97 27.25 17.21
N VAL A 188 -15.32 28.17 18.12
CA VAL A 188 -14.88 29.57 18.01
C VAL A 188 -13.36 29.71 18.27
N MET A 189 -12.68 28.67 18.77
CA MET A 189 -11.29 28.80 19.24
C MET A 189 -10.18 28.19 18.38
N THR A 190 -10.45 27.50 17.25
CA THR A 190 -9.35 26.98 16.40
C THR A 190 -9.72 26.89 14.92
N GLU A 191 -9.56 27.98 14.17
CA GLU A 191 -9.50 27.89 12.71
C GLU A 191 -8.11 27.40 12.25
N ARG A 192 -8.07 26.38 11.39
CA ARG A 192 -7.01 26.23 10.39
C ARG A 192 -7.60 25.99 9.01
N PRO A 193 -7.02 26.59 7.94
CA PRO A 193 -7.64 26.59 6.62
C PRO A 193 -7.46 25.25 5.89
N VAL A 194 -8.42 24.91 5.03
CA VAL A 194 -8.26 23.89 3.99
C VAL A 194 -7.26 24.41 2.95
N PRO A 195 -6.15 23.70 2.62
CA PRO A 195 -5.23 24.18 1.60
C PRO A 195 -5.85 24.11 0.19
N ARG A 196 -5.81 25.23 -0.51
CA ARG A 196 -5.98 25.31 -1.97
C ARG A 196 -4.90 24.48 -2.67
N GLU A 197 -5.23 23.99 -3.86
CA GLU A 197 -4.36 23.24 -4.77
C GLU A 197 -2.99 23.92 -4.87
N THR A 198 -1.94 23.24 -4.38
CA THR A 198 -0.58 23.81 -4.33
C THR A 198 0.08 23.66 -5.70
N PRO A 199 0.48 24.75 -6.37
CA PRO A 199 1.35 24.67 -7.55
C PRO A 199 2.64 23.94 -7.16
N GLY A 200 3.03 22.90 -7.92
CA GLY A 200 4.31 22.20 -7.72
C GLY A 200 4.25 20.79 -7.09
N ALA A 201 3.08 20.16 -6.99
CA ALA A 201 3.01 18.74 -6.63
C ALA A 201 3.77 17.87 -7.66
N PRO A 202 4.58 16.88 -7.25
CA PRO A 202 5.32 16.04 -8.18
C PRO A 202 4.36 15.23 -9.04
N ARG A 203 4.70 15.05 -10.32
CA ARG A 203 3.99 14.12 -11.20
C ARG A 203 4.21 12.70 -10.67
N LEU A 204 3.12 12.06 -10.27
CA LEU A 204 3.14 10.67 -9.84
C LEU A 204 3.33 9.74 -11.04
N VAL A 205 4.28 8.82 -10.91
CA VAL A 205 4.52 7.73 -11.87
C VAL A 205 4.41 6.38 -11.18
N THR A 206 4.04 5.36 -11.93
CA THR A 206 3.95 3.98 -11.46
C THR A 206 4.63 3.08 -12.48
N ALA A 207 5.47 2.15 -12.03
CA ALA A 207 6.00 1.13 -12.93
C ALA A 207 4.87 0.21 -13.40
N ALA A 208 4.98 -0.32 -14.62
CA ALA A 208 4.06 -1.35 -15.10
C ALA A 208 4.11 -2.58 -14.17
N PRO A 209 2.99 -3.29 -13.96
CA PRO A 209 2.92 -4.43 -13.03
C PRO A 209 3.97 -5.53 -13.28
N ASP A 210 4.39 -5.68 -14.52
CA ASP A 210 5.34 -6.68 -15.01
C ASP A 210 6.70 -6.09 -15.39
N ALA A 211 6.95 -4.80 -15.14
CA ALA A 211 8.19 -4.12 -15.53
C ALA A 211 9.45 -4.84 -15.01
N TRP A 212 9.39 -5.38 -13.79
CA TRP A 212 10.48 -6.10 -13.14
C TRP A 212 10.82 -7.45 -13.78
N THR A 213 9.96 -7.97 -14.66
CA THR A 213 10.24 -9.20 -15.42
C THR A 213 11.22 -8.98 -16.57
N ARG A 214 11.47 -7.71 -16.93
CA ARG A 214 12.33 -7.29 -18.03
C ARG A 214 13.46 -6.42 -17.51
N GLY A 215 14.70 -6.71 -17.92
CA GLY A 215 15.86 -5.86 -17.63
C GLY A 215 16.37 -5.91 -16.18
N ALA A 216 17.01 -4.82 -15.75
CA ALA A 216 17.67 -4.73 -14.46
C ALA A 216 16.66 -4.63 -13.29
N ARG A 217 16.93 -5.42 -12.24
CA ARG A 217 16.17 -5.38 -10.98
C ARG A 217 16.57 -4.16 -10.16
N THR A 218 15.87 -3.04 -10.37
CA THR A 218 16.05 -1.78 -9.62
C THR A 218 14.76 -1.39 -8.87
N LEU A 219 14.80 -0.31 -8.08
CA LEU A 219 13.58 0.25 -7.49
C LEU A 219 12.65 0.90 -8.53
N ASP A 220 13.16 1.34 -9.68
CA ASP A 220 12.36 2.01 -10.72
C ASP A 220 11.33 1.06 -11.35
N VAL A 221 11.60 -0.25 -11.34
CA VAL A 221 10.70 -1.28 -11.86
C VAL A 221 9.73 -1.84 -10.82
N TRP A 222 9.72 -1.29 -9.59
CA TRP A 222 8.75 -1.71 -8.57
C TRP A 222 7.35 -1.18 -8.90
N PRO A 223 6.35 -2.07 -9.04
CA PRO A 223 4.98 -1.64 -9.27
C PRO A 223 4.35 -1.07 -8.00
N ALA A 224 3.44 -0.12 -8.17
CA ALA A 224 2.62 0.38 -7.08
C ALA A 224 1.70 -0.72 -6.56
N ARG A 225 1.69 -0.93 -5.24
CA ARG A 225 0.88 -1.98 -4.59
C ARG A 225 -0.01 -1.42 -3.49
N GLY A 226 -1.10 -2.13 -3.18
CA GLY A 226 -2.10 -1.74 -2.18
C GLY A 226 -3.42 -1.27 -2.78
N ASP A 227 -4.45 -1.25 -1.94
CA ASP A 227 -5.85 -1.02 -2.30
C ASP A 227 -6.21 0.45 -2.58
N LEU A 228 -5.38 1.40 -2.12
CA LEU A 228 -5.54 2.83 -2.36
C LEU A 228 -4.73 3.36 -3.55
N THR A 229 -4.04 2.50 -4.29
CA THR A 229 -3.25 2.90 -5.48
C THR A 229 -4.10 3.59 -6.55
N GLY A 230 -5.37 3.17 -6.70
CA GLY A 230 -6.33 3.79 -7.62
C GLY A 230 -7.07 5.01 -7.07
N ASP A 231 -6.91 5.35 -5.79
CA ASP A 231 -7.53 6.53 -5.19
C ASP A 231 -6.69 7.78 -5.51
N ALA A 232 -7.03 8.41 -6.64
CA ALA A 232 -6.38 9.64 -7.10
C ALA A 232 -6.50 10.83 -6.12
N ALA A 233 -7.48 10.83 -5.22
CA ALA A 233 -7.58 11.88 -4.21
C ALA A 233 -6.57 11.64 -3.08
N PHE A 234 -6.45 10.39 -2.62
CA PHE A 234 -5.48 10.00 -1.61
C PHE A 234 -4.04 10.17 -2.10
N THR A 235 -3.70 9.65 -3.29
CA THR A 235 -2.34 9.72 -3.84
C THR A 235 -1.93 11.15 -4.16
N ARG A 236 -2.82 12.01 -4.68
CA ARG A 236 -2.53 13.44 -4.85
C ARG A 236 -2.32 14.17 -3.54
N ARG A 237 -3.07 13.85 -2.48
CA ARG A 237 -2.81 14.41 -1.14
C ARG A 237 -1.43 14.01 -0.62
N ALA A 238 -1.04 12.75 -0.79
CA ALA A 238 0.29 12.28 -0.42
C ALA A 238 1.40 13.03 -1.20
N ALA A 239 1.23 13.18 -2.51
CA ALA A 239 2.16 13.92 -3.38
C ALA A 239 2.27 15.40 -2.98
N ALA A 240 1.13 16.06 -2.75
CA ALA A 240 1.09 17.46 -2.32
C ALA A 240 1.73 17.65 -0.94
N ALA A 241 1.48 16.73 0.00
CA ALA A 241 2.12 16.76 1.31
C ALA A 241 3.64 16.65 1.20
N TRP A 242 4.16 15.82 0.29
CA TRP A 242 5.60 15.75 0.04
C TRP A 242 6.15 17.02 -0.63
N ALA A 243 5.43 17.61 -1.58
CA ALA A 243 5.82 18.87 -2.20
C ALA A 243 5.92 20.02 -1.18
N ALA A 244 5.04 20.01 -0.17
CA ALA A 244 5.04 20.96 0.93
C ALA A 244 6.15 20.74 1.97
N ALA A 245 6.95 19.67 1.86
CA ALA A 245 8.08 19.44 2.74
C ALA A 245 9.15 20.55 2.60
N PRO A 246 10.04 20.72 3.61
CA PRO A 246 11.21 21.61 3.51
C PRO A 246 12.00 21.37 2.22
N ALA A 247 12.60 22.44 1.67
CA ALA A 247 13.18 22.43 0.33
C ALA A 247 14.25 21.33 0.14
N ASP A 248 15.06 21.08 1.17
CA ASP A 248 16.07 20.01 1.21
C ASP A 248 15.47 18.60 1.16
N ARG A 249 14.17 18.43 1.44
CA ARG A 249 13.45 17.14 1.50
C ARG A 249 12.44 16.94 0.37
N ARG A 250 12.27 17.93 -0.51
CA ARG A 250 11.35 17.83 -1.66
C ARG A 250 11.80 16.75 -2.65
N PRO A 251 10.87 16.19 -3.45
CA PRO A 251 11.21 15.27 -4.52
C PRO A 251 12.09 15.96 -5.58
N ALA A 252 13.12 15.25 -6.05
CA ALA A 252 13.99 15.73 -7.11
C ALA A 252 13.32 15.58 -8.49
N GLY A 253 13.59 16.52 -9.39
CA GLY A 253 13.16 16.42 -10.79
C GLY A 253 11.65 16.42 -11.04
N GLY A 254 10.84 16.91 -10.09
CA GLY A 254 9.39 17.11 -10.26
C GLY A 254 8.58 15.81 -10.44
N THR A 255 9.18 14.64 -10.27
CA THR A 255 8.51 13.34 -10.39
C THR A 255 8.67 12.52 -9.12
N ALA A 256 7.65 11.71 -8.81
CA ALA A 256 7.68 10.78 -7.70
C ALA A 256 7.04 9.45 -8.10
N GLN A 257 7.74 8.35 -7.86
CA GLN A 257 7.24 7.01 -8.09
C GLN A 257 6.38 6.57 -6.90
N LEU A 258 5.15 6.12 -7.15
CA LEU A 258 4.32 5.48 -6.13
C LEU A 258 4.73 4.01 -5.96
N LEU A 259 5.14 3.63 -4.76
CA LEU A 259 5.53 2.25 -4.42
C LEU A 259 4.42 1.52 -3.68
N PHE A 260 3.72 2.20 -2.78
CA PHE A 260 2.62 1.64 -2.01
C PHE A 260 1.54 2.68 -1.71
N ALA A 261 0.27 2.28 -1.76
CA ALA A 261 -0.84 3.04 -1.20
C ALA A 261 -1.93 2.06 -0.73
N GLY A 262 -2.20 2.04 0.57
CA GLY A 262 -3.22 1.14 1.12
C GLY A 262 -3.49 1.33 2.60
N HIS A 263 -4.30 0.45 3.17
CA HIS A 263 -4.61 0.44 4.60
C HIS A 263 -3.72 -0.54 5.36
N LEU A 264 -3.07 -0.08 6.44
CA LEU A 264 -2.31 -0.90 7.38
C LEU A 264 -2.67 -0.52 8.81
N GLY A 265 -3.06 -1.50 9.62
CA GLY A 265 -3.46 -1.27 11.02
C GLY A 265 -4.61 -0.26 11.16
N GLY A 266 -5.52 -0.19 10.18
CA GLY A 266 -6.64 0.76 10.17
C GLY A 266 -6.30 2.18 9.67
N ALA A 267 -5.03 2.48 9.39
CA ALA A 267 -4.59 3.78 8.87
C ALA A 267 -4.28 3.71 7.37
N SER A 268 -4.64 4.77 6.62
CA SER A 268 -4.22 4.92 5.22
C SER A 268 -2.77 5.40 5.14
N LEU A 269 -1.96 4.67 4.38
CA LEU A 269 -0.53 4.88 4.19
C LEU A 269 -0.21 4.99 2.70
N ALA A 270 0.67 5.93 2.32
CA ALA A 270 1.33 5.93 1.01
C ALA A 270 2.85 5.95 1.17
N VAL A 271 3.57 5.29 0.27
CA VAL A 271 5.03 5.36 0.13
C VAL A 271 5.37 5.81 -1.28
N LEU A 272 6.07 6.93 -1.35
CA LEU A 272 6.53 7.58 -2.58
C LEU A 272 8.05 7.58 -2.62
N ARG A 273 8.63 7.54 -3.83
CA ARG A 273 10.08 7.58 -4.05
C ARG A 273 10.46 8.66 -5.07
N SER A 274 11.61 9.28 -4.84
CA SER A 274 12.27 10.19 -5.79
C SER A 274 13.78 10.09 -5.55
N GLY A 275 14.50 9.50 -6.50
CA GLY A 275 15.92 9.16 -6.36
C GLY A 275 16.18 8.21 -5.17
N VAL A 276 17.00 8.68 -4.22
CA VAL A 276 17.39 7.95 -2.99
C VAL A 276 16.45 8.18 -1.81
N ARG A 277 15.44 9.04 -1.96
CA ARG A 277 14.52 9.44 -0.89
C ARG A 277 13.23 8.63 -0.96
N LEU A 278 12.72 8.29 0.22
CA LEU A 278 11.36 7.80 0.42
C LEU A 278 10.57 8.81 1.23
N ALA A 279 9.32 9.03 0.83
CA ALA A 279 8.35 9.79 1.59
C ALA A 279 7.20 8.88 2.00
N ARG A 280 6.97 8.80 3.30
CA ARG A 280 5.91 8.03 3.92
C ARG A 280 4.80 8.97 4.37
N TYR A 281 3.63 8.84 3.77
CA TYR A 281 2.46 9.65 4.08
C TYR A 281 1.47 8.88 4.94
N THR A 282 1.14 9.41 6.12
CA THR A 282 0.16 8.85 7.06
C THR A 282 -0.62 9.97 7.73
N ALA A 283 -1.95 9.88 7.75
CA ALA A 283 -2.81 10.81 8.49
C ALA A 283 -2.49 12.30 8.26
N GLY A 284 -2.19 12.69 7.01
CA GLY A 284 -1.87 14.07 6.66
C GLY A 284 -0.41 14.50 6.89
N ARG A 285 0.41 13.66 7.51
CA ARG A 285 1.84 13.92 7.75
C ARG A 285 2.69 13.17 6.74
N VAL A 286 3.78 13.81 6.31
CA VAL A 286 4.82 13.18 5.49
C VAL A 286 6.10 13.06 6.31
N ASP A 287 6.69 11.88 6.27
CA ASP A 287 7.98 11.53 6.86
C ASP A 287 8.94 11.20 5.71
N VAL A 288 9.99 12.01 5.54
CA VAL A 288 10.93 11.91 4.42
C VAL A 288 12.28 11.45 4.92
N VAL A 289 12.77 10.37 4.35
CA VAL A 289 13.99 9.68 4.76
C VAL A 289 14.84 9.31 3.55
N THR A 290 16.15 9.32 3.72
CA THR A 290 17.06 8.73 2.73
C THR A 290 17.05 7.21 2.94
N ALA A 291 16.69 6.46 1.90
CA ALA A 291 16.56 5.00 1.96
C ALA A 291 17.55 4.26 1.04
N GLY A 292 18.29 5.00 0.22
CA GLY A 292 19.23 4.43 -0.75
C GLY A 292 18.53 3.80 -1.96
N THR A 293 19.30 3.05 -2.74
CA THR A 293 18.87 2.46 -4.03
C THR A 293 18.75 0.94 -4.02
N GLY A 294 19.03 0.28 -2.88
CA GLY A 294 19.16 -1.18 -2.78
C GLY A 294 17.91 -1.92 -3.25
N ALA A 295 17.96 -2.53 -4.44
CA ALA A 295 16.77 -2.98 -5.15
C ALA A 295 15.92 -4.03 -4.44
N SER A 296 16.53 -4.86 -3.58
CA SER A 296 15.86 -5.97 -2.88
C SER A 296 15.60 -5.71 -1.39
N ALA A 297 16.02 -4.57 -0.85
CA ALA A 297 15.87 -4.29 0.57
C ALA A 297 14.38 -4.02 0.91
N PRO A 298 13.78 -4.73 1.88
CA PRO A 298 12.40 -4.49 2.30
C PRO A 298 12.21 -3.07 2.84
N ILE A 299 11.08 -2.42 2.49
CA ILE A 299 10.72 -1.10 3.01
C ILE A 299 9.85 -1.25 4.25
N ALA A 300 10.23 -0.62 5.36
CA ALA A 300 9.38 -0.57 6.54
C ALA A 300 8.14 0.30 6.28
N LEU A 301 6.95 -0.28 6.40
CA LEU A 301 5.68 0.44 6.30
C LEU A 301 5.16 0.91 7.66
N GLY A 302 5.72 0.36 8.75
CA GLY A 302 5.29 0.56 10.12
C GLY A 302 4.49 -0.63 10.67
N GLY A 303 4.36 -0.71 11.99
CA GLY A 303 3.61 -1.77 12.66
C GLY A 303 4.19 -3.19 12.51
N GLY A 304 5.41 -3.34 11.99
CA GLY A 304 6.02 -4.63 11.65
C GLY A 304 5.75 -5.12 10.22
N HIS A 305 5.13 -4.29 9.38
CA HIS A 305 4.88 -4.61 7.98
C HIS A 305 6.02 -4.12 7.08
N TYR A 306 6.41 -4.96 6.11
CA TYR A 306 7.46 -4.63 5.16
C TYR A 306 6.99 -4.85 3.72
N LEU A 307 7.25 -3.88 2.85
CA LEU A 307 7.03 -4.01 1.40
C LEU A 307 8.24 -4.72 0.78
N LEU A 308 8.00 -5.88 0.18
CA LEU A 308 9.03 -6.71 -0.44
C LEU A 308 9.29 -6.32 -1.90
N ALA A 309 10.45 -6.67 -2.43
CA ALA A 309 10.67 -6.57 -3.87
C ALA A 309 9.72 -7.51 -4.63
N PRO A 310 9.28 -7.16 -5.86
CA PRO A 310 8.33 -7.99 -6.60
C PRO A 310 8.88 -9.38 -6.99
N TRP A 311 10.21 -9.55 -7.00
CA TRP A 311 10.87 -10.84 -7.24
C TRP A 311 11.19 -11.63 -5.95
N ASP A 312 11.03 -11.03 -4.76
CA ASP A 312 11.33 -11.64 -3.47
C ASP A 312 10.02 -11.95 -2.73
N THR A 313 9.29 -12.99 -3.17
CA THR A 313 7.89 -13.23 -2.77
C THR A 313 7.70 -14.25 -1.65
N VAL A 314 8.77 -14.92 -1.21
CA VAL A 314 8.69 -16.03 -0.23
C VAL A 314 9.54 -15.71 1.01
N PRO A 315 9.08 -14.78 1.87
CA PRO A 315 9.70 -14.55 3.16
C PRO A 315 9.45 -15.72 4.11
N GLU A 316 10.47 -16.06 4.90
CA GLU A 316 10.42 -17.11 5.91
C GLU A 316 10.82 -16.52 7.26
N SER A 317 10.11 -16.86 8.32
CA SER A 317 10.55 -16.56 9.68
C SER A 317 11.92 -17.18 9.98
N LEU A 318 12.53 -16.77 11.10
CA LEU A 318 13.85 -17.26 11.52
C LEU A 318 13.86 -18.77 11.85
N THR A 319 12.69 -19.39 12.01
CA THR A 319 12.49 -20.84 12.19
C THR A 319 12.16 -21.57 10.89
N GLY A 320 12.16 -20.87 9.74
CA GLY A 320 11.89 -21.44 8.41
C GLY A 320 10.42 -21.49 8.01
N ARG A 321 9.47 -21.09 8.88
CA ARG A 321 8.05 -21.04 8.51
C ARG A 321 7.79 -19.86 7.57
N ARG A 322 7.10 -20.12 6.45
CA ARG A 322 6.67 -19.07 5.51
C ARG A 322 5.83 -18.01 6.21
N LEU A 323 6.14 -16.74 5.95
CA LEU A 323 5.36 -15.61 6.45
C LEU A 323 4.20 -15.31 5.50
N ALA A 324 3.08 -14.86 6.05
CA ALA A 324 1.96 -14.38 5.26
C ALA A 324 2.39 -13.16 4.43
N VAL A 325 2.02 -13.14 3.16
CA VAL A 325 2.25 -11.99 2.27
C VAL A 325 0.95 -11.69 1.52
N SER A 326 0.53 -10.43 1.54
CA SER A 326 -0.62 -9.95 0.78
C SER A 326 -0.24 -8.68 0.03
N GLY A 327 -0.48 -8.65 -1.28
CA GLY A 327 -0.12 -7.49 -2.11
C GLY A 327 1.36 -7.12 -2.04
N GLY A 328 2.26 -8.08 -1.81
CA GLY A 328 3.71 -7.85 -1.66
C GLY A 328 4.13 -7.26 -0.31
N VAL A 329 3.22 -7.17 0.66
CA VAL A 329 3.48 -6.72 2.03
C VAL A 329 3.47 -7.93 2.97
N THR A 330 4.46 -8.03 3.84
CA THR A 330 4.49 -9.08 4.87
C THR A 330 3.37 -8.86 5.90
N GLY A 331 2.92 -9.96 6.52
CA GLY A 331 2.26 -9.91 7.81
C GLY A 331 3.18 -9.24 8.86
N PRO A 332 2.64 -8.85 10.03
CA PRO A 332 3.44 -8.16 11.03
C PRO A 332 4.56 -9.08 11.54
N VAL A 333 5.80 -8.61 11.42
CA VAL A 333 7.01 -9.25 11.96
C VAL A 333 7.74 -8.23 12.82
N ARG A 334 8.16 -8.65 14.01
CA ARG A 334 8.98 -7.83 14.91
C ARG A 334 10.14 -8.67 15.43
N PRO A 335 11.30 -8.05 15.70
CA PRO A 335 12.39 -8.73 16.39
C PRO A 335 11.93 -9.15 17.78
N ASP A 336 12.36 -10.32 18.22
CA ASP A 336 12.09 -10.84 19.57
C ASP A 336 13.12 -10.31 20.57
N THR A 337 13.25 -8.98 20.63
CA THR A 337 14.22 -8.29 21.48
C THR A 337 13.56 -7.16 22.25
N GLY A 338 14.03 -6.88 23.47
CA GLY A 338 13.47 -5.83 24.32
C GLY A 338 13.54 -4.41 23.73
N CYS A 339 14.46 -4.17 22.77
CA CYS A 339 14.58 -2.88 22.09
C CYS A 339 13.83 -2.82 20.74
N GLY A 340 13.19 -3.92 20.31
CA GLY A 340 12.49 -4.02 19.03
C GLY A 340 13.39 -3.94 17.79
N ARG A 341 14.68 -4.27 17.92
CA ARG A 341 15.68 -4.29 16.84
C ARG A 341 16.42 -5.63 16.83
N GLY A 342 16.77 -6.11 15.65
CA GLY A 342 17.39 -7.43 15.49
C GLY A 342 16.90 -8.16 14.24
N PRO A 343 17.17 -9.48 14.15
CA PRO A 343 16.76 -10.30 13.03
C PRO A 343 15.22 -10.36 12.89
N LEU A 344 14.72 -10.36 11.64
CA LEU A 344 13.29 -10.41 11.33
C LEU A 344 12.91 -11.70 10.61
N PHE A 345 13.48 -11.92 9.42
CA PHE A 345 13.09 -12.99 8.50
C PHE A 345 14.17 -13.27 7.46
N HIS A 346 14.08 -14.43 6.81
CA HIS A 346 14.88 -14.82 5.67
C HIS A 346 14.17 -14.48 4.35
N LEU A 347 14.97 -14.08 3.36
CA LEU A 347 14.57 -13.95 1.95
C LEU A 347 15.65 -14.57 1.07
N GLY A 348 15.36 -15.71 0.47
CA GLY A 348 16.36 -16.51 -0.24
C GLY A 348 17.48 -16.93 0.72
N SER A 349 18.73 -16.66 0.38
CA SER A 349 19.90 -16.95 1.24
C SER A 349 20.19 -15.88 2.30
N ARG A 350 19.45 -14.76 2.30
CA ARG A 350 19.74 -13.59 3.13
C ARG A 350 18.86 -13.56 4.36
N THR A 351 19.37 -13.00 5.45
CA THR A 351 18.56 -12.63 6.62
C THR A 351 18.43 -11.12 6.66
N PHE A 352 17.21 -10.63 6.85
CA PHE A 352 16.92 -9.22 7.01
C PHE A 352 16.62 -8.92 8.47
N GLY A 353 17.06 -7.75 8.93
CA GLY A 353 16.87 -7.29 10.29
C GLY A 353 16.49 -5.82 10.37
N ASP A 354 15.88 -5.45 11.49
CA ASP A 354 15.56 -4.07 11.82
C ASP A 354 16.67 -3.45 12.69
N LEU A 355 17.28 -2.38 12.20
CA LEU A 355 18.27 -1.58 12.94
C LEU A 355 17.76 -0.16 13.26
N GLY A 356 16.46 0.09 13.06
CA GLY A 356 15.79 1.38 13.28
C GLY A 356 15.77 2.30 12.07
N GLY A 357 16.11 1.80 10.88
CA GLY A 357 16.13 2.57 9.62
C GLY A 357 14.86 2.37 8.78
N PRO A 358 14.73 3.12 7.67
CA PRO A 358 13.55 3.04 6.78
C PRO A 358 13.49 1.76 5.93
N ARG A 359 14.57 0.97 5.95
CA ARG A 359 14.75 -0.27 5.20
C ARG A 359 15.28 -1.32 6.17
N ALA A 360 14.85 -2.57 5.99
CA ALA A 360 15.50 -3.68 6.67
C ALA A 360 16.91 -3.90 6.05
N ALA A 361 17.91 -4.05 6.90
CA ALA A 361 19.29 -4.29 6.48
C ALA A 361 19.55 -5.79 6.31
N VAL A 362 20.44 -6.16 5.40
CA VAL A 362 20.96 -7.52 5.35
C VAL A 362 21.84 -7.74 6.57
N LEU A 363 21.53 -8.75 7.39
CA LEU A 363 22.35 -9.13 8.53
C LEU A 363 23.27 -10.28 8.15
N THR A 364 24.56 -10.08 8.37
CA THR A 364 25.62 -11.08 8.18
C THR A 364 26.36 -11.35 9.48
N TYR A 365 27.09 -12.46 9.49
CA TYR A 365 27.83 -12.92 10.66
C TYR A 365 29.13 -13.58 10.23
N HIS A 366 30.23 -13.22 10.90
CA HIS A 366 31.45 -14.01 10.83
C HIS A 366 31.62 -14.85 12.07
N SER A 367 31.87 -16.14 11.84
CA SER A 367 32.38 -17.01 12.88
C SER A 367 33.74 -16.48 13.37
N PRO A 368 34.07 -16.61 14.66
CA PRO A 368 35.41 -16.34 15.20
C PRO A 368 36.54 -17.13 14.53
N ALA A 369 36.21 -18.18 13.75
CA ALA A 369 37.16 -18.96 12.94
C ALA A 369 37.35 -18.39 11.52
N HIS A 370 36.56 -17.40 11.12
CA HIS A 370 36.65 -16.78 9.80
C HIS A 370 38.03 -16.12 9.62
N ARG A 371 38.66 -16.38 8.47
CA ARG A 371 39.89 -15.72 8.04
C ARG A 371 39.55 -14.67 6.99
N PRO A 372 40.05 -13.42 7.13
CA PRO A 372 39.85 -12.40 6.11
C PRO A 372 40.36 -12.86 4.74
N GLY A 373 39.66 -12.51 3.65
CA GLY A 373 40.12 -12.72 2.27
C GLY A 373 39.33 -13.72 1.42
N GLY A 374 38.28 -14.35 1.95
CA GLY A 374 37.32 -15.13 1.15
C GLY A 374 36.14 -14.26 0.67
N PRO A 375 35.45 -14.64 -0.43
CA PRO A 375 34.23 -13.95 -0.83
C PRO A 375 33.11 -14.22 0.18
N ASP A 376 32.76 -13.22 0.98
CA ASP A 376 31.62 -13.29 1.89
C ASP A 376 30.31 -13.18 1.11
N ARG A 377 29.68 -14.32 0.88
CA ARG A 377 28.27 -14.33 0.45
C ARG A 377 27.39 -14.23 1.68
N PRO A 378 26.42 -13.30 1.71
CA PRO A 378 25.43 -13.24 2.77
C PRO A 378 24.70 -14.58 2.89
N ALA A 379 24.93 -15.27 4.01
CA ALA A 379 24.28 -16.53 4.36
C ALA A 379 23.13 -16.29 5.36
N ARG A 380 22.24 -17.29 5.45
CA ARG A 380 21.19 -17.26 6.48
C ARG A 380 21.84 -17.33 7.86
N LEU A 381 21.34 -16.51 8.78
CA LEU A 381 21.82 -16.55 10.15
C LEU A 381 21.34 -17.82 10.85
N GLY A 382 22.29 -18.63 11.30
CA GLY A 382 22.03 -19.73 12.22
C GLY A 382 21.77 -19.25 13.65
N PRO A 383 21.41 -20.16 14.58
CA PRO A 383 21.04 -19.82 15.96
C PRO A 383 22.07 -18.93 16.68
N ALA A 384 23.35 -19.34 16.71
CA ALA A 384 24.40 -18.58 17.39
C ALA A 384 24.61 -17.17 16.82
N ALA A 385 24.41 -16.99 15.51
CA ALA A 385 24.51 -15.68 14.89
C ALA A 385 23.30 -14.78 15.26
N ARG A 386 22.11 -15.37 15.40
CA ARG A 386 20.91 -14.66 15.86
C ARG A 386 21.05 -14.23 17.32
N ASP A 387 21.52 -15.12 18.20
CA ASP A 387 21.76 -14.80 19.61
C ASP A 387 22.73 -13.61 19.78
N LEU A 388 23.76 -13.55 18.92
CA LEU A 388 24.66 -12.40 18.88
C LEU A 388 23.91 -11.13 18.45
N TRP A 389 23.18 -11.20 17.33
CA TRP A 389 22.42 -10.08 16.78
C TRP A 389 21.36 -9.54 17.73
N ASP A 390 20.69 -10.39 18.49
CA ASP A 390 19.67 -9.99 19.46
C ASP A 390 20.25 -9.07 20.54
N ARG A 391 21.53 -9.27 20.91
CA ARG A 391 22.25 -8.40 21.83
C ARG A 391 22.85 -7.17 21.15
N VAL A 392 23.63 -7.37 20.07
CA VAL A 392 24.34 -6.24 19.43
C VAL A 392 23.40 -5.25 18.75
N ALA A 393 22.23 -5.67 18.26
CA ALA A 393 21.26 -4.75 17.67
C ALA A 393 20.73 -3.74 18.69
N CYS A 394 20.56 -4.15 19.95
CA CYS A 394 20.14 -3.26 21.03
C CYS A 394 21.26 -2.34 21.51
N ALA A 395 22.50 -2.82 21.54
CA ALA A 395 23.66 -1.99 21.90
C ALA A 395 24.09 -1.03 20.78
N THR A 396 23.75 -1.33 19.52
CA THR A 396 24.06 -0.46 18.39
C THR A 396 23.20 0.81 18.47
N PRO A 397 23.76 2.02 18.30
CA PRO A 397 22.97 3.25 18.25
C PRO A 397 21.92 3.20 17.14
N ARG A 398 20.82 3.94 17.28
CA ARG A 398 19.86 4.09 16.16
C ARG A 398 20.56 4.81 15.00
N GLN A 399 20.34 4.30 13.80
CA GLN A 399 21.00 4.79 12.61
C GLN A 399 20.12 5.82 11.92
N GLU A 400 20.63 7.04 11.75
CA GLU A 400 19.96 8.09 10.97
C GLU A 400 20.18 7.89 9.46
N ARG A 401 21.26 7.19 9.09
CA ARG A 401 21.61 6.83 7.72
C ARG A 401 21.05 5.44 7.36
N PRO A 402 20.61 5.23 6.11
CA PRO A 402 20.10 3.94 5.68
C PRO A 402 21.24 2.91 5.64
N VAL A 403 21.11 1.87 6.46
CA VAL A 403 22.01 0.72 6.46
C VAL A 403 21.55 -0.28 5.39
N SER A 404 22.44 -0.62 4.46
CA SER A 404 22.20 -1.63 3.42
C SER A 404 22.55 -3.03 3.93
N GLU A 405 23.67 -3.14 4.63
CA GLU A 405 24.18 -4.36 5.23
C GLU A 405 24.79 -4.07 6.59
N ALA A 406 24.63 -5.01 7.52
CA ALA A 406 25.24 -4.97 8.81
C ALA A 406 25.83 -6.34 9.15
N MET A 407 27.04 -6.33 9.68
CA MET A 407 27.83 -7.51 9.96
C MET A 407 28.25 -7.51 11.42
N ALA A 408 28.03 -8.61 12.11
CA ALA A 408 28.44 -8.77 13.50
C ALA A 408 29.38 -9.97 13.64
N PHE A 409 30.41 -9.83 14.47
CA PHE A 409 31.27 -10.96 14.82
C PHE A 409 31.88 -10.79 16.21
N GLU A 410 32.05 -11.92 16.91
CA GLU A 410 32.72 -11.95 18.19
C GLU A 410 34.23 -12.12 17.99
N PHE A 411 35.03 -11.21 18.54
CA PHE A 411 36.49 -11.30 18.46
C PHE A 411 37.14 -11.82 19.75
N TRP A 412 36.41 -11.77 20.87
CA TRP A 412 36.83 -12.32 22.15
C TRP A 412 35.64 -12.80 22.98
N SER A 413 35.81 -13.90 23.71
CA SER A 413 34.90 -14.36 24.76
C SER A 413 35.70 -14.94 25.92
N GLY A 414 35.17 -14.80 27.13
CA GLY A 414 35.84 -15.27 28.34
C GLY A 414 35.11 -14.83 29.62
N ARG A 415 35.77 -14.96 30.77
CA ARG A 415 35.29 -14.43 32.04
C ARG A 415 36.00 -13.12 32.35
N LEU A 416 35.23 -12.13 32.82
CA LEU A 416 35.80 -10.89 33.33
C LEU A 416 36.57 -11.18 34.64
N PRO A 417 37.63 -10.40 34.95
CA PRO A 417 38.49 -10.66 36.10
C PRO A 417 37.76 -10.40 37.43
N HIS A 418 38.39 -10.76 38.55
CA HIS A 418 37.93 -10.40 39.90
C HIS A 418 36.47 -10.79 40.20
N GLY A 419 36.07 -12.01 39.85
CA GLY A 419 34.72 -12.53 40.07
C GLY A 419 33.68 -12.08 39.04
N GLY A 420 34.11 -11.42 37.95
CA GLY A 420 33.23 -11.06 36.84
C GLY A 420 32.63 -12.27 36.13
N LYS A 421 31.41 -12.10 35.61
CA LYS A 421 30.69 -13.13 34.84
C LYS A 421 31.30 -13.30 33.43
N SER A 422 30.76 -14.27 32.69
CA SER A 422 31.07 -14.44 31.26
C SER A 422 30.72 -13.17 30.48
N ALA A 423 31.59 -12.82 29.55
CA ALA A 423 31.41 -11.70 28.65
C ALA A 423 32.02 -12.01 27.28
N SER A 424 31.60 -11.26 26.29
CA SER A 424 32.22 -11.26 24.98
C SER A 424 32.37 -9.87 24.41
N TRP A 425 33.35 -9.68 23.53
CA TRP A 425 33.45 -8.48 22.72
C TRP A 425 33.06 -8.79 21.29
N ALA A 426 32.12 -8.02 20.78
CA ALA A 426 31.64 -8.11 19.42
C ALA A 426 31.92 -6.82 18.66
N CYS A 427 32.31 -6.96 17.40
CA CYS A 427 32.42 -5.88 16.45
C CYS A 427 31.16 -5.89 15.57
N THR A 428 30.55 -4.72 15.40
CA THR A 428 29.44 -4.52 14.46
C THR A 428 29.89 -3.52 13.40
N ARG A 429 29.94 -3.96 12.14
CA ARG A 429 30.21 -3.13 10.97
C ARG A 429 28.91 -2.85 10.24
N LEU A 430 28.65 -1.58 9.99
CA LEU A 430 27.53 -1.09 9.20
C LEU A 430 28.05 -0.62 7.86
N THR A 431 27.39 -1.05 6.79
CA THR A 431 27.56 -0.53 5.45
C THR A 431 26.31 0.27 5.11
N TYR A 432 26.49 1.52 4.73
CA TYR A 432 25.40 2.42 4.39
C TYR A 432 25.09 2.32 2.90
N ALA A 433 23.90 2.77 2.51
CA ALA A 433 23.46 2.71 1.11
C ALA A 433 24.22 3.66 0.15
N ASP A 434 25.05 4.55 0.68
CA ASP A 434 25.98 5.44 -0.02
C ASP A 434 27.44 4.92 0.04
N GLU A 435 27.61 3.62 0.30
CA GLU A 435 28.89 2.90 0.39
C GLU A 435 29.80 3.29 1.58
N GLY A 436 29.40 4.27 2.38
CA GLY A 436 30.09 4.57 3.64
C GLY A 436 30.06 3.37 4.60
N THR A 437 31.06 3.28 5.47
CA THR A 437 31.09 2.25 6.52
C THR A 437 31.35 2.85 7.89
N ALA A 438 30.83 2.21 8.93
CA ALA A 438 31.14 2.52 10.32
C ALA A 438 31.25 1.20 11.10
N ALA A 439 32.18 1.11 12.04
CA ALA A 439 32.33 -0.08 12.85
C ALA A 439 32.56 0.27 14.31
N ALA A 440 31.84 -0.41 15.18
CA ALA A 440 31.87 -0.19 16.63
C ALA A 440 31.97 -1.52 17.38
N ALA A 441 32.68 -1.50 18.49
CA ALA A 441 32.80 -2.62 19.40
C ALA A 441 31.81 -2.48 20.57
N THR A 442 31.30 -3.61 21.02
CA THR A 442 30.42 -3.73 22.17
C THR A 442 30.93 -4.82 23.09
N LEU A 443 31.03 -4.52 24.39
CA LEU A 443 31.17 -5.51 25.45
C LEU A 443 29.78 -6.05 25.78
N LEU A 444 29.56 -7.33 25.49
CA LEU A 444 28.36 -8.08 25.79
C LEU A 444 28.54 -8.81 27.12
N ALA A 445 27.77 -8.44 28.14
CA ALA A 445 27.92 -8.94 29.50
C ALA A 445 26.55 -9.01 30.17
N ALA A 446 26.48 -8.91 31.51
CA ALA A 446 25.20 -8.72 32.20
C ALA A 446 24.52 -7.40 31.78
N GLU A 447 25.34 -6.38 31.48
CA GLU A 447 24.93 -5.11 30.89
C GLU A 447 25.78 -4.89 29.64
N ASP A 448 25.12 -4.83 28.49
CA ASP A 448 25.78 -4.61 27.21
C ASP A 448 26.20 -3.14 27.07
N ARG A 449 27.43 -2.91 26.62
CA ARG A 449 28.00 -1.55 26.56
C ARG A 449 28.83 -1.33 25.32
N ALA A 450 28.54 -0.25 24.59
CA ALA A 450 29.41 0.21 23.51
C ALA A 450 30.79 0.63 24.07
N THR A 451 31.87 0.13 23.46
CA THR A 451 33.25 0.34 23.92
C THR A 451 34.10 1.16 22.95
N GLY A 452 33.53 1.64 21.84
CA GLY A 452 34.18 2.56 20.91
C GLY A 452 34.27 2.02 19.48
N PRO A 453 35.12 2.62 18.63
CA PRO A 453 35.30 2.16 17.26
C PRO A 453 35.91 0.76 17.21
N CYS A 454 35.71 0.06 16.11
CA CYS A 454 36.28 -1.26 15.85
C CYS A 454 36.93 -1.30 14.47
N ASP A 455 38.20 -1.72 14.40
CA ASP A 455 38.81 -2.14 13.13
C ASP A 455 38.48 -3.62 12.90
N ALA A 456 37.72 -3.93 11.85
CA ALA A 456 37.31 -5.30 11.57
C ALA A 456 38.49 -6.23 11.19
N GLY A 457 39.58 -5.67 10.64
CA GLY A 457 40.78 -6.44 10.27
C GLY A 457 41.69 -6.70 11.47
N ARG A 458 41.73 -5.78 12.44
CA ARG A 458 42.55 -5.89 13.66
C ARG A 458 41.73 -5.53 14.92
N PRO A 459 40.70 -6.31 15.25
CA PRO A 459 39.71 -5.90 16.25
C PRO A 459 40.34 -5.85 17.64
N VAL A 460 40.27 -4.68 18.26
CA VAL A 460 40.68 -4.43 19.64
C VAL A 460 39.77 -3.37 20.24
N SER A 461 39.29 -3.60 21.46
CA SER A 461 38.47 -2.60 22.17
C SER A 461 38.56 -2.78 23.67
N GLY A 462 38.28 -1.72 24.41
CA GLY A 462 38.41 -1.69 25.86
C GLY A 462 37.55 -0.62 26.51
N THR A 463 37.27 -0.80 27.78
CA THR A 463 36.43 0.11 28.56
C THR A 463 36.77 0.06 30.04
N TRP A 464 36.34 1.08 30.77
CA TRP A 464 36.32 1.06 32.23
C TRP A 464 35.13 0.23 32.70
N TRP A 465 35.43 -0.89 33.35
CA TRP A 465 34.45 -1.83 33.88
C TRP A 465 34.54 -1.88 35.41
N ARG A 466 33.38 -1.97 36.06
CA ARG A 466 33.28 -2.09 37.53
C ARG A 466 33.11 -3.56 37.90
N ALA A 467 34.05 -4.08 38.70
CA ALA A 467 33.98 -5.43 39.22
C ALA A 467 32.86 -5.57 40.28
N PRO A 468 32.41 -6.79 40.60
CA PRO A 468 31.43 -7.03 41.68
C PRO A 468 31.87 -6.47 43.04
N SER A 469 33.17 -6.34 43.27
CA SER A 469 33.73 -5.69 44.46
C SER A 469 33.58 -4.16 44.49
N GLY A 470 32.96 -3.54 43.48
CA GLY A 470 32.81 -2.09 43.34
C GLY A 470 34.03 -1.38 42.76
N ARG A 471 35.18 -2.08 42.65
CA ARG A 471 36.43 -1.53 42.11
C ARG A 471 36.38 -1.45 40.59
N SER A 472 36.87 -0.34 40.04
CA SER A 472 36.96 -0.15 38.60
C SER A 472 38.31 -0.62 38.04
N TYR A 473 38.26 -1.28 36.88
CA TYR A 473 39.40 -1.75 36.12
C TYR A 473 39.25 -1.33 34.67
N TYR A 474 40.37 -1.06 34.01
CA TYR A 474 40.37 -0.98 32.56
C TYR A 474 40.51 -2.40 32.01
N VAL A 475 39.55 -2.82 31.21
CA VAL A 475 39.55 -4.13 30.55
C VAL A 475 39.55 -3.92 29.05
N ALA A 476 40.41 -4.65 28.34
CA ALA A 476 40.47 -4.61 26.89
C ALA A 476 40.74 -5.98 26.31
N ALA A 477 40.15 -6.27 25.15
CA ALA A 477 40.34 -7.53 24.46
C ALA A 477 40.77 -7.30 23.01
N ALA A 478 41.53 -8.24 22.46
CA ALA A 478 41.89 -8.25 21.05
C ALA A 478 41.50 -9.56 20.34
N GLY A 479 41.36 -9.48 19.02
CA GLY A 479 41.09 -10.59 18.12
C GLY A 479 42.16 -11.69 18.16
N ARG A 480 41.91 -12.80 17.46
CA ARG A 480 42.86 -13.91 17.41
C ARG A 480 44.16 -13.45 16.75
N GLY A 481 45.30 -13.91 17.27
CA GLY A 481 46.63 -13.50 16.78
C GLY A 481 47.07 -12.10 17.21
N LEU A 482 46.27 -11.40 18.03
CA LEU A 482 46.58 -10.05 18.48
C LEU A 482 46.73 -9.98 20.01
N VAL A 483 47.58 -9.06 20.46
CA VAL A 483 47.79 -8.76 21.88
C VAL A 483 47.41 -7.30 22.17
N PRO A 484 46.43 -7.03 23.07
CA PRO A 484 46.04 -5.67 23.43
C PRO A 484 47.11 -4.99 24.28
N HIS A 485 47.36 -3.71 24.00
CA HIS A 485 48.28 -2.82 24.72
C HIS A 485 47.57 -1.51 25.04
N ALA A 486 47.63 -1.07 26.31
CA ALA A 486 46.93 0.11 26.79
C ALA A 486 47.91 1.09 27.45
N ASP A 487 47.96 2.32 26.97
CA ASP A 487 48.73 3.42 27.54
C ASP A 487 47.84 4.36 28.35
N GLY A 488 48.37 4.93 29.43
CA GLY A 488 47.59 5.75 30.38
C GLY A 488 46.92 4.94 31.50
N VAL A 489 47.29 3.66 31.65
CA VAL A 489 46.88 2.79 32.76
C VAL A 489 48.09 2.33 33.59
N ARG A 490 47.85 1.79 34.79
CA ARG A 490 48.88 1.30 35.72
C ARG A 490 48.69 -0.20 35.95
N ARG A 491 49.80 -0.93 36.12
CA ARG A 491 49.81 -2.37 36.46
C ARG A 491 48.95 -3.19 35.49
N SER A 492 49.22 -3.07 34.19
CA SER A 492 48.56 -3.87 33.17
C SER A 492 49.06 -5.32 33.19
N THR A 493 48.13 -6.26 33.04
CA THR A 493 48.43 -7.67 32.85
C THR A 493 47.57 -8.19 31.72
N THR A 494 48.18 -8.91 30.77
CA THR A 494 47.47 -9.50 29.63
C THR A 494 47.52 -11.01 29.73
N ARG A 495 46.34 -11.66 29.71
CA ARG A 495 46.20 -13.12 29.69
C ARG A 495 45.08 -13.51 28.74
N LYS A 496 45.29 -14.53 27.91
CA LYS A 496 44.29 -15.03 26.94
C LYS A 496 43.65 -13.89 26.10
N ARG A 497 44.48 -12.96 25.62
CA ARG A 497 44.08 -11.78 24.83
C ARG A 497 43.19 -10.77 25.56
N LEU A 498 43.06 -10.90 26.89
CA LEU A 498 42.40 -9.94 27.76
C LEU A 498 43.46 -9.18 28.57
N LEU A 499 43.53 -7.86 28.38
CA LEU A 499 44.26 -6.93 29.21
C LEU A 499 43.36 -6.46 30.36
N VAL A 500 43.94 -6.46 31.56
CA VAL A 500 43.35 -5.91 32.78
C VAL A 500 44.35 -4.95 33.39
N ALA A 501 43.93 -3.72 33.68
CA ALA A 501 44.78 -2.72 34.30
C ALA A 501 44.01 -1.90 35.35
N LYS A 502 44.76 -1.25 36.23
CA LYS A 502 44.24 -0.29 37.21
C LYS A 502 44.42 1.13 36.71
N GLY A 503 43.58 2.04 37.16
CA GLY A 503 43.74 3.48 36.94
C GLY A 503 42.49 4.23 37.35
N THR A 504 42.44 5.51 37.00
CA THR A 504 41.32 6.38 37.34
C THR A 504 40.23 6.24 36.30
N PRO A 505 39.00 5.83 36.67
CA PRO A 505 37.90 5.72 35.71
C PRO A 505 37.67 7.03 34.97
N GLY A 506 37.46 6.95 33.66
CA GLY A 506 37.21 8.12 32.82
C GLY A 506 38.46 8.81 32.27
N THR A 507 39.67 8.39 32.67
CA THR A 507 40.88 8.87 31.99
C THR A 507 40.94 8.32 30.57
N ARG A 508 41.46 9.14 29.64
CA ARG A 508 41.72 8.72 28.26
C ARG A 508 42.79 7.63 28.26
N VAL A 509 42.50 6.53 27.60
CA VAL A 509 43.41 5.39 27.43
C VAL A 509 43.63 5.20 25.94
N THR A 510 44.88 5.15 25.52
CA THR A 510 45.24 4.82 24.14
C THR A 510 45.37 3.31 24.04
N LEU A 511 44.54 2.69 23.21
CA LEU A 511 44.49 1.23 23.06
C LEU A 511 44.98 0.84 21.66
N THR A 512 45.91 -0.11 21.61
CA THR A 512 46.42 -0.68 20.37
C THR A 512 46.45 -2.21 20.45
N ALA A 513 46.56 -2.86 19.30
CA ALA A 513 46.82 -4.29 19.20
C ALA A 513 48.06 -4.52 18.34
N ARG A 514 48.89 -5.50 18.74
CA ARG A 514 50.05 -5.96 17.97
C ARG A 514 49.85 -7.42 17.61
#